data_AF-A0A257WVL8-F1
#
_entry.id   AF-A0A257WVL8-F1
#
_cell.length_a   1.000
_cell.length_b   1.000
_cell.length_c   1.000
_cell.angle_alpha   90.00
_cell.angle_beta   90.00
_cell.angle_gamma   90.00
#
_symmetry.space_group_name_H-M   'P 1'
#
loop_
_entity.id
_entity.type
_entity.pdbx_description
1 polymer ?
#
loop_
_entity_poly.entity_id
_entity_poly.type
_entity_poly.pdbx_seq_one_letter_code
_entity_poly.pdbx_strand_id
1 'polypeptide(L)'
;MSLYDLLLSGDLMVHDADETAEQIVSKLEIHGHANWRQAFPGHPYVAHFLRVHKSMAVSPTRVEPQGHLDFPNHGDPMFPGFLKSLEDFQGPFRPIKTHATVLVSDNIGGVVEHLLSKGQPFR
;
A
#
# COMPACT_ATOMS: atom_id res chain seq x y z
N MET A 1 8.15 20.36 15.43
CA MET A 1 6.90 19.64 15.08
C MET A 1 7.30 18.43 14.26
N SER A 2 6.66 17.29 14.48
CA SER A 2 6.88 16.11 13.63
C SER A 2 6.35 16.39 12.22
N LEU A 3 6.95 15.78 11.19
CA LEU A 3 6.46 15.91 9.82
C LEU A 3 5.16 15.09 9.59
N TYR A 4 5.02 13.99 10.32
CA TYR A 4 3.85 13.12 10.31
C TYR A 4 3.53 12.63 11.72
N ASP A 5 2.27 12.25 11.94
CA ASP A 5 1.77 11.80 13.24
C ASP A 5 1.83 10.28 13.37
N LEU A 6 1.52 9.56 12.29
CA LEU A 6 1.54 8.11 12.27
C LEU A 6 1.73 7.53 10.86
N LEU A 7 2.24 6.30 10.84
CA LEU A 7 2.18 5.42 9.69
C LEU A 7 0.80 4.76 9.66
N LEU A 8 0.01 5.05 8.61
CA LEU A 8 -1.29 4.44 8.42
C LEU A 8 -1.16 3.06 7.76
N SER A 9 -0.36 2.94 6.71
CA SER A 9 -0.14 1.65 6.06
C SER A 9 1.19 1.55 5.33
N GLY A 10 1.71 0.33 5.30
CA GLY A 10 2.73 -0.08 4.33
C GLY A 10 2.08 -0.97 3.29
N ASP A 11 2.01 -0.47 2.06
CA ASP A 11 1.33 -1.15 0.97
C ASP A 11 2.38 -1.86 0.11
N LEU A 12 2.13 -3.13 -0.17
CA LEU A 12 3.05 -4.03 -0.84
C LEU A 12 2.51 -4.38 -2.22
N MET A 13 3.35 -4.30 -3.25
CA MET A 13 3.04 -4.93 -4.53
C MET A 13 3.57 -6.36 -4.50
N VAL A 14 2.65 -7.29 -4.68
CA VAL A 14 2.92 -8.74 -4.67
C VAL A 14 2.24 -9.40 -5.85
N HIS A 15 2.73 -10.59 -6.23
CA HIS A 15 2.14 -11.35 -7.31
C HIS A 15 0.77 -11.93 -6.94
N ASP A 16 0.66 -12.55 -5.76
CA ASP A 16 -0.58 -13.09 -5.21
C ASP A 16 -0.88 -12.43 -3.86
N ALA A 17 -1.92 -11.60 -3.83
CA ALA A 17 -2.35 -10.88 -2.63
C ALA A 17 -2.97 -11.79 -1.58
N ASP A 18 -3.71 -12.82 -2.02
CA ASP A 18 -4.43 -13.73 -1.13
C ASP A 18 -3.43 -14.65 -0.41
N GLU A 19 -2.51 -15.26 -1.16
CA GLU A 19 -1.46 -16.09 -0.59
C GLU A 19 -0.55 -15.27 0.34
N THR A 20 -0.12 -14.08 -0.10
CA THR A 20 0.73 -13.21 0.73
C THR A 20 0.02 -12.83 2.02
N ALA A 21 -1.27 -12.48 1.97
CA ALA A 21 -2.03 -12.12 3.16
C ALA A 21 -2.10 -13.28 4.17
N GLU A 22 -2.36 -14.50 3.69
CA GLU A 22 -2.35 -15.70 4.53
C GLU A 22 -0.98 -15.94 5.17
N GLN A 23 0.10 -15.83 4.39
CA GLN A 23 1.46 -15.99 4.90
C GLN A 23 1.81 -14.93 5.95
N ILE A 24 1.42 -13.67 5.74
CA ILE A 24 1.68 -12.59 6.70
C ILE A 24 0.92 -12.85 8.01
N VAL A 25 -0.37 -13.17 7.94
CA VAL A 25 -1.20 -13.43 9.13
C VAL A 25 -0.66 -14.64 9.91
N SER A 26 -0.33 -15.73 9.22
CA SER A 26 0.14 -16.97 9.86
C SER A 26 1.54 -16.85 10.46
N LYS A 27 2.43 -16.04 9.89
CA LYS A 27 3.84 -15.94 10.33
C LYS A 27 4.13 -14.77 11.26
N LEU A 28 3.41 -13.65 11.13
CA LEU A 28 3.68 -12.40 11.86
C LEU A 28 2.67 -12.12 12.98
N GLU A 29 1.71 -13.02 13.20
CA GLU A 29 0.69 -12.90 14.23
C GLU A 29 -0.16 -11.60 14.15
N ILE A 30 -0.23 -10.99 12.96
CA ILE A 30 -1.13 -9.86 12.70
C ILE A 30 -2.52 -10.35 12.28
N HIS A 31 -3.50 -9.45 12.24
CA HIS A 31 -4.89 -9.82 12.06
C HIS A 31 -5.38 -9.65 10.62
N GLY A 32 -5.98 -10.71 10.08
CA GLY A 32 -6.74 -10.70 8.83
C GLY A 32 -8.23 -10.97 9.06
N HIS A 33 -9.06 -10.60 8.08
CA HIS A 33 -10.49 -10.91 8.07
C HIS A 33 -11.02 -10.90 6.62
N ALA A 34 -11.96 -11.78 6.28
CA ALA A 34 -12.50 -11.89 4.92
C ALA A 34 -13.11 -10.58 4.40
N ASN A 35 -13.82 -9.84 5.26
CA ASN A 35 -14.38 -8.52 4.93
C ASN A 35 -13.34 -7.39 4.82
N TRP A 36 -12.05 -7.67 5.06
CA TRP A 36 -10.95 -6.71 4.86
C TRP A 36 -10.22 -6.99 3.55
N ARG A 37 -10.86 -7.70 2.62
CA ARG A 37 -10.39 -7.95 1.26
C ARG A 37 -11.19 -7.09 0.29
N GLN A 38 -10.48 -6.39 -0.60
CA GLN A 38 -11.06 -5.64 -1.70
C GLN A 38 -10.72 -6.33 -3.01
N ALA A 39 -11.75 -6.81 -3.70
CA ALA A 39 -11.65 -7.52 -4.97
C ALA A 39 -13.01 -7.49 -5.68
N PHE A 40 -13.46 -6.29 -6.04
CA PHE A 40 -14.76 -6.12 -6.66
C PHE A 40 -14.74 -6.60 -8.12
N PRO A 41 -15.88 -7.06 -8.68
CA PRO A 41 -15.97 -7.38 -10.10
C PRO A 41 -15.51 -6.20 -10.96
N GLY A 42 -14.56 -6.45 -11.87
CA GLY A 42 -14.01 -5.42 -12.78
C GLY A 42 -12.96 -4.48 -12.16
N HIS A 43 -12.56 -4.68 -10.89
CA HIS A 43 -11.42 -3.96 -10.33
C HIS A 43 -10.09 -4.54 -10.82
N PRO A 44 -9.08 -3.71 -11.13
CA PRO A 44 -7.80 -4.16 -11.68
C PRO A 44 -6.80 -4.65 -10.62
N TYR A 45 -7.25 -4.88 -9.38
CA TYR A 45 -6.39 -5.38 -8.31
C TYR A 45 -7.19 -6.09 -7.21
N VAL A 46 -6.47 -6.87 -6.41
CA VAL A 46 -6.90 -7.43 -5.13
C VAL A 46 -6.05 -6.82 -4.03
N ALA A 47 -6.66 -6.35 -2.94
CA ALA A 47 -5.97 -5.80 -1.78
C ALA A 47 -6.51 -6.39 -0.48
N HIS A 48 -5.64 -6.58 0.52
CA HIS A 48 -6.05 -6.90 1.88
C HIS A 48 -5.67 -5.78 2.84
N PHE A 49 -6.51 -5.50 3.83
CA PHE A 49 -6.27 -4.50 4.86
C PHE A 49 -5.96 -5.18 6.20
N LEU A 50 -4.80 -5.83 6.28
CA LEU A 50 -4.38 -6.54 7.48
C LEU A 50 -4.06 -5.54 8.60
N ARG A 51 -4.36 -5.88 9.84
CA ARG A 51 -4.21 -4.97 10.98
C ARG A 51 -3.14 -5.47 11.93
N VAL A 52 -2.27 -4.54 12.35
CA VAL A 52 -1.28 -4.83 13.40
C VAL A 52 -1.93 -5.01 14.78
N HIS A 53 -3.16 -4.52 14.95
CA HIS A 53 -3.94 -4.65 16.17
C HIS A 53 -5.44 -4.76 15.88
N LYS A 54 -6.19 -5.53 16.70
CA LYS A 54 -7.65 -5.73 16.48
C LYS A 54 -8.44 -4.42 16.60
N SER A 55 -8.04 -3.59 17.56
CA SER A 55 -8.65 -2.27 17.81
C SER A 55 -7.89 -1.18 17.05
N MET A 56 -8.56 -0.54 16.11
CA MET A 56 -8.07 0.62 15.36
C MET A 56 -7.82 1.85 16.25
N ALA A 57 -8.49 1.94 17.41
CA ALA A 57 -8.28 3.01 18.36
C ALA A 57 -6.95 2.88 19.12
N VAL A 58 -6.42 1.66 19.24
CA VAL A 58 -5.11 1.40 19.83
C VAL A 58 -4.01 1.57 18.78
N SER A 59 -4.21 0.97 17.60
CA SER A 59 -3.33 1.19 16.45
C SER A 59 -4.14 1.12 15.16
N PRO A 60 -4.18 2.21 14.36
CA PRO A 60 -4.84 2.21 13.08
C PRO A 60 -3.97 1.62 11.96
N THR A 61 -2.71 1.25 12.26
CA THR A 61 -1.72 0.85 11.25
C THR A 61 -2.10 -0.46 10.57
N ARG A 62 -1.91 -0.49 9.25
CA ARG A 62 -2.20 -1.63 8.39
C ARG A 62 -0.98 -2.11 7.62
N VAL A 63 -1.06 -3.37 7.17
CA VAL A 63 -0.16 -3.95 6.18
C VAL A 63 -1.02 -4.38 5.01
N GLU A 64 -0.71 -3.88 3.82
CA GLU A 64 -1.60 -4.04 2.66
C GLU A 64 -0.91 -4.78 1.52
N PRO A 65 -0.99 -6.12 1.44
CA PRO A 65 -0.59 -6.83 0.24
C PRO A 65 -1.60 -6.58 -0.88
N GLN A 66 -1.10 -6.08 -2.01
CA GLN A 66 -1.86 -5.75 -3.20
C GLN A 66 -1.29 -6.47 -4.43
N GLY A 67 -2.16 -7.20 -5.11
CA GLY A 67 -1.89 -7.94 -6.34
C GLY A 67 -2.62 -7.29 -7.49
N HIS A 68 -1.87 -6.90 -8.52
CA HIS A 68 -2.41 -6.16 -9.67
C HIS A 68 -2.71 -7.13 -10.81
N LEU A 69 -3.93 -7.07 -11.32
CA LEU A 69 -4.41 -7.93 -12.39
C LEU A 69 -4.11 -7.29 -13.73
N ASP A 70 -3.88 -8.12 -14.75
CA ASP A 70 -3.80 -7.66 -16.14
C ASP A 70 -5.21 -7.34 -16.66
N PHE A 71 -5.75 -6.20 -16.19
CA PHE A 71 -7.09 -5.72 -16.49
C PHE A 71 -7.10 -4.20 -16.65
N PRO A 72 -7.89 -3.63 -17.58
CA PRO A 72 -7.96 -2.19 -17.76
C PRO A 72 -8.43 -1.48 -16.47
N ASN A 73 -7.70 -0.43 -16.07
CA ASN A 73 -8.17 0.48 -15.03
C ASN A 73 -8.94 1.64 -15.68
N HIS A 74 -10.27 1.54 -15.74
CA HIS A 74 -11.11 2.61 -16.31
C HIS A 74 -11.16 3.87 -15.45
N GLY A 75 -10.93 3.74 -14.13
CA GLY A 75 -10.95 4.87 -13.20
C GLY A 75 -9.67 5.70 -13.27
N ASP A 76 -8.54 5.06 -13.56
CA ASP A 76 -7.26 5.72 -13.83
C ASP A 76 -6.50 4.97 -14.94
N PRO A 77 -6.67 5.38 -16.22
CA PRO A 77 -5.99 4.77 -17.35
C PRO A 77 -4.47 4.89 -17.32
N MET A 78 -3.92 5.83 -16.55
CA MET A 78 -2.47 6.04 -16.46
C MET A 78 -1.82 5.12 -15.42
N PHE A 79 -2.62 4.62 -14.47
CA PHE A 79 -2.16 3.80 -13.35
C PHE A 79 -1.26 2.62 -13.75
N PRO A 80 -1.55 1.81 -14.79
CA PRO A 80 -0.68 0.70 -15.18
C PRO A 80 0.74 1.14 -15.56
N GLY A 81 0.87 2.30 -16.22
CA GLY A 81 2.17 2.87 -16.60
C GLY A 81 2.97 3.33 -15.38
N PHE A 82 2.32 3.99 -14.43
CA PHE A 82 2.94 4.38 -13.15
C PHE A 82 3.38 3.16 -12.33
N LEU A 83 2.50 2.17 -12.22
CA LEU A 83 2.78 0.93 -11.50
C LEU A 83 4.02 0.22 -12.07
N LYS A 84 4.13 0.17 -13.41
CA LYS A 84 5.32 -0.39 -14.06
C LYS A 84 6.58 0.43 -13.77
N SER A 85 6.48 1.76 -13.84
CA SER A 85 7.60 2.64 -13.51
C SER A 85 8.08 2.46 -12.06
N LEU A 86 7.16 2.28 -11.11
CA LEU A 86 7.45 2.04 -9.71
C LEU A 86 8.10 0.67 -9.47
N GLU A 87 7.65 -0.36 -10.19
CA GLU A 87 8.26 -1.69 -10.18
C GLU A 87 9.71 -1.63 -10.67
N ASP A 88 9.94 -0.99 -11.82
CA ASP A 88 11.25 -0.87 -12.47
C ASP A 88 12.24 -0.09 -11.59
N PHE A 89 11.78 0.99 -10.96
CA PHE A 89 12.57 1.79 -10.03
C PHE A 89 13.09 0.97 -8.84
N GLN A 90 12.30 0.01 -8.35
CA GLN A 90 12.66 -0.84 -7.23
C GLN A 90 13.53 -2.04 -7.61
N GLY A 91 13.83 -2.19 -8.91
CA GLY A 91 14.75 -3.18 -9.46
C GLY A 91 14.17 -4.61 -9.49
N PRO A 92 14.70 -5.50 -10.34
CA PRO A 92 14.03 -6.77 -10.66
C PRO A 92 14.08 -7.80 -9.52
N PHE A 93 15.07 -7.75 -8.63
CA PHE A 93 15.35 -8.83 -7.67
C PHE A 93 14.56 -8.74 -6.37
N ARG A 94 13.81 -7.65 -6.13
CA ARG A 94 13.02 -7.49 -4.92
C ARG A 94 11.72 -8.32 -5.04
N PRO A 95 11.50 -9.38 -4.25
CA PRO A 95 10.32 -10.24 -4.41
C PRO A 95 9.01 -9.56 -3.99
N ILE A 96 9.09 -8.54 -3.13
CA ILE A 96 7.96 -7.73 -2.66
C ILE A 96 8.33 -6.27 -2.91
N LYS A 97 7.58 -5.56 -3.76
CA LYS A 97 7.80 -4.12 -3.95
C LYS A 97 6.95 -3.32 -2.96
N THR A 98 7.30 -2.06 -2.77
CA THR A 98 6.48 -1.09 -2.07
C THR A 98 5.54 -0.43 -3.06
N HIS A 99 4.23 -0.52 -2.83
CA HIS A 99 3.23 0.23 -3.57
C HIS A 99 3.15 1.68 -3.05
N ALA A 100 2.97 1.83 -1.74
CA ALA A 100 2.89 3.11 -1.07
C ALA A 100 3.33 3.00 0.39
N THR A 101 3.74 4.14 0.94
CA THR A 101 3.85 4.34 2.39
C THR A 101 2.86 5.43 2.75
N VAL A 102 1.78 5.08 3.44
CA VAL A 102 0.70 6.02 3.73
C VAL A 102 0.94 6.62 5.11
N LEU A 103 1.11 7.95 5.14
CA LEU A 103 1.33 8.72 6.35
C LEU A 103 0.11 9.58 6.65
N VAL A 104 -0.16 9.77 7.93
CA VAL A 104 -1.13 10.77 8.41
C VAL A 104 -0.37 11.93 9.03
N SER A 105 -0.81 13.13 8.70
CA SER A 105 -0.26 14.38 9.22
C SER A 105 -1.40 15.38 9.39
N ASP A 106 -1.45 16.06 10.53
CA ASP A 106 -2.30 17.23 10.77
C ASP A 106 -1.87 18.45 9.93
N ASN A 107 -0.67 18.41 9.33
CA ASN A 107 -0.10 19.43 8.47
C ASN A 107 0.40 18.87 7.13
N ILE A 108 -0.53 18.35 6.32
CA ILE A 108 -0.24 17.84 4.97
C ILE A 108 0.50 18.86 4.08
N GLY A 109 0.19 20.16 4.22
CA GLY A 109 0.85 21.24 3.47
C GLY A 109 2.34 21.31 3.78
N GLY A 110 2.72 21.25 5.06
CA GLY A 110 4.11 21.20 5.48
C GLY A 110 4.85 19.93 5.00
N VAL A 111 4.16 18.79 4.90
CA VAL A 111 4.71 17.57 4.30
C VAL A 111 5.07 17.79 2.83
N VAL A 112 4.13 18.34 2.07
CA VAL A 112 4.32 18.63 0.65
C VAL A 112 5.46 19.63 0.44
N GLU A 113 5.46 20.74 1.17
CA GLU A 113 6.54 21.74 1.12
C GLU A 113 7.90 21.13 1.44
N HIS A 114 7.96 20.26 2.46
CA HIS A 114 9.19 19.55 2.79
C HIS A 114 9.67 18.67 1.63
N LEU A 115 8.80 17.84 1.05
CA LEU A 115 9.14 16.96 -0.08
C LEU A 115 9.61 17.76 -1.30
N LEU A 116 8.93 18.86 -1.62
CA LEU A 116 9.32 19.79 -2.69
C LEU A 116 10.69 20.42 -2.42
N SER A 117 10.95 20.87 -1.19
CA SER A 117 12.25 21.46 -0.80
C SER A 117 13.41 20.48 -0.94
N LYS A 118 13.13 19.17 -0.89
CA LYS A 118 14.10 18.09 -1.08
C LYS A 118 14.18 17.61 -2.53
N GLY A 119 13.43 18.22 -3.44
CA GLY A 119 13.37 17.81 -4.84
C GLY A 119 12.85 16.39 -5.02
N GLN A 120 11.97 15.91 -4.13
CA GLN A 120 11.43 14.55 -4.24
C GLN A 120 10.51 14.46 -5.47
N PRO A 121 10.81 13.58 -6.43
CA PRO A 121 9.97 13.43 -7.62
C PRO A 121 8.68 12.69 -7.27
N PHE A 122 7.58 13.09 -7.93
CA PHE A 122 6.36 12.30 -7.92
C PHE A 122 6.59 10.99 -8.69
N ARG A 123 6.28 9.86 -8.08
CA ARG A 123 6.42 8.51 -8.65
C ARG A 123 5.29 7.62 -8.18
#